data_AF-H0G1L4-F1
#
_entry.id   AF-H0G1L4-F1
#
_cell.length_a   1.000
_cell.length_b   1.000
_cell.length_c   1.000
_cell.angle_alpha   90.00
_cell.angle_beta   90.00
_cell.angle_gamma   90.00
#
_symmetry.space_group_name_H-M   'P 1'
#
loop_
_entity.id
_entity.type
_entity.pdbx_description
1 polymer ?
#
loop_
_entity_poly.entity_id
_entity_poly.type
_entity_poly.pdbx_seq_one_letter_code
_entity_poly.pdbx_strand_id
1 'polypeptide(L)'
;MTQTNDRLLTPDQAAEFLAISTRQLRDLADAGYLAFVDIGLGRRPTRRYLPTDLAAFVEARRVAPGASKQRTAATGPSKTFKLADFAAMREELHRKRATKARKR
;
A
#
# COMPACT_ATOMS: atom_id res chain seq x y z
N MET A 1 -17.28 -25.72 14.15
CA MET A 1 -17.99 -24.62 13.45
C MET A 1 -18.60 -23.74 14.52
N THR A 2 -17.85 -22.72 14.99
CA THR A 2 -18.32 -21.80 16.02
C THR A 2 -19.31 -20.82 15.40
N GLN A 3 -20.59 -21.16 15.49
CA GLN A 3 -21.67 -20.22 15.28
C GLN A 3 -21.68 -19.29 16.51
N THR A 4 -20.85 -18.24 16.52
CA THR A 4 -21.11 -17.15 17.46
C THR A 4 -22.46 -16.57 17.09
N ASN A 5 -23.39 -16.61 18.03
CA ASN A 5 -24.62 -15.82 18.03
C ASN A 5 -24.26 -14.32 18.16
N ASP A 6 -23.38 -13.83 17.29
CA ASP A 6 -22.94 -12.45 17.29
C ASP A 6 -24.05 -11.62 16.67
N ARG A 7 -24.87 -11.08 17.57
CA ARG A 7 -25.93 -10.13 17.24
C ARG A 7 -25.36 -9.05 16.33
N LEU A 8 -25.90 -8.99 15.11
CA LEU A 8 -25.51 -8.00 14.11
C LEU A 8 -25.79 -6.58 14.61
N LEU A 9 -24.73 -5.78 14.71
CA LEU A 9 -24.79 -4.42 15.21
C LEU A 9 -25.44 -3.49 14.17
N THR A 10 -26.27 -2.57 14.66
CA THR A 10 -26.78 -1.47 13.83
C THR A 10 -25.65 -0.52 13.43
N PRO A 11 -25.83 0.29 12.37
CA PRO A 11 -24.87 1.33 12.03
C PRO A 11 -24.57 2.28 13.19
N ASP A 12 -25.57 2.62 14.01
CA ASP A 12 -25.39 3.49 15.17
C ASP A 12 -24.51 2.82 16.24
N GLN A 13 -24.78 1.56 16.56
CA GLN A 13 -23.98 0.78 17.52
C GLN A 13 -22.54 0.56 17.05
N ALA A 14 -22.36 0.29 15.76
CA ALA A 14 -21.03 0.13 15.17
C ALA A 14 -20.24 1.45 15.16
N ALA A 15 -20.92 2.58 14.93
CA ALA A 15 -20.34 3.90 14.99
C ALA A 15 -19.92 4.28 16.43
N GLU A 16 -20.77 3.96 17.42
CA GLU A 16 -20.43 4.09 18.84
C GLU A 16 -19.21 3.24 19.22
N PHE A 17 -19.17 1.98 18.76
CA PHE A 17 -18.05 1.07 19.02
C PHE A 17 -16.71 1.62 18.52
N LEU A 18 -16.70 2.21 17.33
CA LEU A 18 -15.50 2.81 16.73
C LEU A 18 -15.28 4.28 17.14
N ALA A 19 -16.17 4.85 17.95
CA ALA A 19 -16.18 6.27 18.33
C ALA A 19 -16.11 7.24 17.13
N ILE A 20 -16.88 6.96 16.07
CA ILE A 20 -16.96 7.78 14.84
C ILE A 20 -18.40 8.16 14.52
N SER A 21 -18.58 9.06 13.54
CA SER A 21 -19.91 9.35 13.01
C SER A 21 -20.43 8.22 12.10
N THR A 22 -21.75 8.03 12.06
CA THR A 22 -22.41 7.07 11.15
C THR A 22 -22.16 7.40 9.68
N ARG A 23 -21.98 8.68 9.35
CA ARG A 23 -21.56 9.12 8.01
C ARG A 23 -20.18 8.57 7.66
N GLN A 24 -19.20 8.76 8.53
CA GLN A 24 -17.85 8.25 8.32
C GLN A 24 -17.82 6.73 8.22
N LEU A 25 -18.63 6.04 9.04
CA LEU A 25 -18.79 4.59 8.94
C LEU A 25 -19.29 4.16 7.55
N ARG A 26 -20.26 4.89 6.99
CA ARG A 26 -20.77 4.63 5.63
C ARG A 26 -19.70 4.86 4.58
N ASP A 27 -18.99 5.99 4.65
CA ASP A 27 -17.93 6.32 3.70
C ASP A 27 -16.82 5.24 3.70
N LEU A 28 -16.47 4.70 4.87
CA LEU A 28 -15.51 3.60 4.99
C LEU A 28 -16.01 2.29 4.35
N ALA A 29 -17.28 1.96 4.55
CA ALA A 29 -17.89 0.78 3.93
C ALA A 29 -18.04 0.95 2.41
N ASP A 30 -18.42 2.13 1.93
CA ASP A 30 -18.55 2.44 0.49
C ASP A 30 -17.19 2.42 -0.23
N ALA A 31 -16.13 2.83 0.46
CA ALA A 31 -14.76 2.71 -0.04
C ALA A 31 -14.19 1.27 0.06
N GLY A 32 -14.94 0.31 0.61
CA GLY A 32 -14.53 -1.09 0.74
C GLY A 32 -13.52 -1.36 1.86
N TYR A 33 -13.31 -0.40 2.78
CA TYR A 33 -12.42 -0.60 3.94
C TYR A 33 -13.05 -1.40 5.06
N LEU A 34 -14.38 -1.44 5.12
CA LEU A 34 -15.13 -2.11 6.18
C LEU A 34 -16.18 -3.03 5.59
N ALA A 35 -16.12 -4.31 5.96
CA ALA A 35 -17.12 -5.30 5.59
C ALA A 35 -18.43 -5.05 6.33
N PHE A 36 -19.55 -5.31 5.65
CA PHE A 36 -20.88 -5.26 6.24
C PHE A 36 -21.76 -6.35 5.65
N VAL A 37 -22.75 -6.77 6.42
CA VAL A 37 -23.83 -7.65 5.99
C VAL A 37 -24.97 -6.78 5.46
N ASP A 38 -25.34 -6.97 4.20
CA ASP A 38 -26.55 -6.36 3.65
C ASP A 38 -27.76 -7.23 3.96
N ILE A 39 -28.68 -6.70 4.77
CA ILE A 39 -29.97 -7.34 5.11
C ILE A 39 -31.13 -6.64 4.37
N GLY A 40 -30.83 -5.70 3.49
CA GLY A 40 -31.83 -4.98 2.71
C GLY A 40 -32.41 -5.86 1.61
N LEU A 41 -33.73 -5.83 1.44
CA LEU A 41 -34.42 -6.41 0.28
C LEU A 41 -34.65 -5.38 -0.84
N GLY A 42 -34.23 -4.13 -0.64
CA GLY A 42 -34.52 -3.00 -1.54
C GLY A 42 -33.31 -2.48 -2.31
N ARG A 43 -33.51 -1.39 -3.06
CA ARG A 43 -32.43 -0.72 -3.83
C ARG A 43 -31.35 -0.08 -2.96
N ARG A 44 -31.64 0.19 -1.68
CA ARG A 44 -30.68 0.76 -0.72
C ARG A 44 -30.26 -0.35 0.26
N PRO A 45 -28.96 -0.61 0.42
CA PRO A 45 -28.47 -1.65 1.31
C PRO A 45 -28.78 -1.30 2.77
N THR A 46 -29.27 -2.28 3.53
CA THR A 46 -29.45 -2.15 4.99
C THR A 46 -28.24 -2.76 5.66
N ARG A 47 -27.26 -1.92 5.95
CA ARG A 47 -25.96 -2.34 6.48
C ARG A 47 -26.07 -2.77 7.94
N ARG A 48 -25.52 -3.95 8.25
CA ARG A 48 -25.23 -4.40 9.61
C ARG A 48 -23.79 -4.87 9.73
N TYR A 49 -23.26 -4.81 10.93
CA TYR A 49 -21.85 -5.10 11.17
C TYR A 49 -21.69 -6.26 12.14
N LEU A 50 -20.76 -7.16 11.85
CA LEU A 50 -20.32 -8.14 12.81
C LEU A 50 -19.31 -7.48 13.76
N PRO A 51 -19.38 -7.73 15.07
CA PRO A 51 -18.37 -7.28 16.02
C PRO A 51 -16.95 -7.71 15.61
N THR A 52 -16.81 -8.91 15.03
CA THR A 52 -15.53 -9.45 14.55
C THR A 52 -14.94 -8.61 13.41
N ASP A 53 -15.77 -8.12 12.49
CA ASP A 53 -15.32 -7.28 11.37
C ASP A 53 -14.84 -5.91 11.87
N LEU A 54 -15.53 -5.34 12.86
CA LEU A 54 -15.11 -4.09 13.50
C LEU A 54 -13.77 -4.27 14.22
N ALA A 55 -13.58 -5.37 14.94
CA ALA A 55 -12.32 -5.69 15.60
C ALA A 55 -11.18 -5.90 14.59
N ALA A 56 -11.45 -6.64 13.50
CA ALA A 56 -10.49 -6.85 12.42
C ALA A 56 -10.09 -5.53 11.75
N PHE A 57 -11.04 -4.60 11.56
CA PHE A 57 -10.76 -3.27 11.05
C PHE A 57 -9.84 -2.46 11.98
N VAL A 58 -10.08 -2.50 13.29
CA VAL A 58 -9.23 -1.84 14.28
C VAL A 58 -7.81 -2.41 14.24
N GLU A 59 -7.67 -3.72 14.24
CA GLU A 59 -6.35 -4.38 14.18
C GLU A 59 -5.61 -4.09 12.87
N ALA A 60 -6.31 -4.11 11.73
CA ALA A 60 -5.71 -3.78 10.43
C ALA A 60 -5.23 -2.32 10.34
N ARG A 61 -5.86 -1.42 11.08
CA ARG A 61 -5.54 0.02 11.09
C ARG A 61 -4.68 0.45 12.27
N ARG A 62 -4.41 -0.45 13.20
CA ARG A 62 -3.55 -0.23 14.36
C ARG A 62 -2.14 0.06 13.90
N VAL A 63 -1.65 1.26 14.18
CA VAL A 63 -0.26 1.65 13.95
C VAL A 63 0.43 1.73 15.30
N ALA A 64 1.43 0.88 15.53
CA ALA A 64 2.28 1.00 16.70
C ALA A 64 3.28 2.17 16.51
N PRO A 65 3.41 3.09 17.47
CA PRO A 65 4.47 4.11 17.42
C PRO A 65 5.84 3.40 17.40
N GLY A 66 6.63 3.63 16.35
CA GLY A 66 7.92 2.98 16.11
C GLY A 66 7.91 1.91 15.01
N ALA A 67 6.74 1.41 14.60
CA ALA A 67 6.61 0.59 13.40
C ALA A 67 6.59 1.50 12.16
N SER A 68 7.71 2.18 11.88
CA SER A 68 7.92 2.74 10.55
C SER A 68 7.74 1.58 9.57
N LYS A 69 6.75 1.64 8.68
CA LYS A 69 6.68 0.73 7.54
C LYS A 69 8.05 0.81 6.87
N GLN A 70 8.90 -0.18 7.09
CA GLN A 70 10.17 -0.27 6.38
C GLN A 70 9.75 -0.28 4.92
N ARG A 71 9.94 0.85 4.22
CA ARG A 71 9.82 0.86 2.77
C ARG A 71 10.86 -0.16 2.36
N THR A 72 10.40 -1.33 1.92
CA THR A 72 11.25 -2.25 1.18
C THR A 72 11.67 -1.44 -0.04
N ALA A 73 12.80 -0.77 0.06
CA ALA A 73 13.50 -0.26 -1.09
C ALA A 73 13.77 -1.52 -1.90
N ALA A 74 12.94 -1.74 -2.93
CA ALA A 74 13.27 -2.71 -3.94
C ALA A 74 14.57 -2.20 -4.54
N THR A 75 15.69 -2.76 -4.09
CA THR A 75 16.97 -2.66 -4.79
C THR A 75 16.75 -3.41 -6.09
N GLY A 76 16.16 -2.72 -7.07
CA GLY A 76 16.23 -3.18 -8.44
C GLY A 76 17.70 -3.41 -8.79
N PRO A 77 18.02 -4.38 -9.65
CA PRO A 77 19.40 -4.63 -10.04
C PRO A 77 20.02 -3.30 -10.47
N SER A 78 21.08 -2.88 -9.77
CA SER A 78 21.89 -1.74 -10.16
C SER A 78 22.20 -1.92 -11.64
N LYS A 79 21.73 -0.99 -12.49
CA LYS A 79 22.09 -0.99 -13.91
C LYS A 79 23.60 -1.16 -13.96
N THR A 80 24.08 -2.20 -14.61
CA THR A 80 25.50 -2.51 -14.72
C THR A 80 26.21 -1.26 -15.23
N PHE A 81 26.83 -0.50 -14.33
CA PHE A 81 27.66 0.62 -14.74
C PHE A 81 28.83 -0.02 -15.47
N LYS A 82 28.93 0.20 -16.78
CA LYS A 82 30.11 -0.17 -17.54
C LYS A 82 31.26 0.65 -16.95
N LEU A 83 32.11 0.02 -16.14
CA LEU A 83 33.39 0.60 -15.77
C LEU A 83 34.14 0.81 -17.08
N ALA A 84 34.35 2.07 -17.45
CA ALA A 84 35.24 2.39 -18.55
C ALA A 84 36.67 2.19 -18.05
N ASP A 85 37.41 1.29 -18.69
CA ASP A 85 38.85 1.18 -18.49
C ASP A 85 39.52 2.46 -18.99
N PHE A 86 39.91 3.34 -18.07
CA PHE A 86 40.53 4.63 -18.37
C PHE A 86 41.82 4.50 -19.20
N ALA A 87 42.51 3.35 -19.10
CA ALA A 87 43.68 3.03 -19.92
C ALA A 87 43.30 2.90 -21.41
N ALA A 88 42.19 2.22 -21.71
CA ALA A 88 41.73 2.02 -23.09
C ALA A 88 41.29 3.36 -23.74
N MET A 89 40.58 4.21 -22.99
CA MET A 89 40.22 5.56 -23.45
C MET A 89 41.45 6.43 -23.73
N ARG A 90 42.50 6.32 -22.90
CA ARG A 90 43.73 7.09 -23.06
C ARG A 90 44.48 6.67 -24.33
N GLU A 91 44.60 5.38 -24.60
CA GLU A 91 45.24 4.89 -25.84
C GLU A 91 44.50 5.33 -27.09
N GLU A 92 43.17 5.31 -27.08
CA GLU A 92 42.35 5.75 -28.22
C GLU A 92 42.59 7.23 -28.54
N LEU A 93 42.67 8.08 -27.53
CA LEU A 93 43.00 9.49 -27.69
C LEU A 93 44.41 9.70 -28.25
N HIS A 94 45.39 8.93 -27.79
CA HIS A 94 46.75 8.99 -28.33
C HIS A 94 46.78 8.57 -29.81
N ARG A 95 46.05 7.51 -30.18
CA ARG A 95 45.92 7.05 -31.58
C ARG A 95 45.28 8.12 -32.47
N LYS A 96 44.18 8.73 -32.04
CA LYS A 96 43.50 9.82 -32.75
C LYS A 96 44.38 11.07 -32.92
N ARG A 97 45.23 11.38 -31.93
CA ARG A 97 46.19 12.49 -32.01
C ARG A 97 47.33 12.17 -32.99
N ALA A 98 47.85 10.94 -32.99
CA ALA A 98 48.92 10.52 -33.88
C ALA A 98 48.47 10.53 -35.36
N THR A 99 47.25 10.09 -35.65
CA THR A 99 46.70 10.14 -37.03
C THR A 99 46.42 11.56 -37.49
N LYS A 100 45.98 12.45 -36.58
CA LYS A 100 45.79 13.87 -36.87
C LYS A 100 47.11 14.60 -37.14
N ALA A 101 48.18 14.25 -36.42
CA ALA A 101 49.50 14.83 -36.62
C ALA A 101 50.13 14.42 -37.97
N ARG A 102 49.82 13.22 -38.47
CA ARG A 102 50.34 12.69 -39.74
C ARG A 102 49.66 13.27 -40.99
N LYS A 103 48.52 13.97 -40.83
CA LYS A 103 47.73 14.54 -41.95
C LYS A 103 47.97 16.06 -42.13
N ARG A 104 48.98 16.63 -41.48
CA ARG A 104 49.41 18.02 -41.64
C ARG A 104 50.74 18.10 -42.38
#